data_AF-A0A512RPT3-F1
#
_entry.id   AF-A0A512RPT3-F1
#
_cell.length_a   1.000
_cell.length_b   1.000
_cell.length_c   1.000
_cell.angle_alpha   90.00
_cell.angle_beta   90.00
_cell.angle_gamma   90.00
#
_symmetry.space_group_name_H-M   'P 1'
#
loop_
_entity.id
_entity.type
_entity.pdbx_description
1 polymer ?
#
loop_
_entity_poly.entity_id
_entity_poly.type
_entity_poly.pdbx_seq_one_letter_code
_entity_poly.pdbx_strand_id
1 'polypeptide(L)' 'MYYIRKYADCWAVHDDITGASRKLINDEKERLKNEFDSLRDEKVLTIYSDCIRSLSVFGGNYQEGRALPSVSQGQIP' A
#
# COMPACT_ATOMS: atom_id res chain seq x y z
N MET A 1 0.76 5.17 6.44
CA MET A 1 0.00 4.07 7.07
C MET A 1 -0.44 3.13 5.96
N TYR A 2 -0.35 1.82 6.16
CA TYR A 2 -0.80 0.84 5.17
C TYR A 2 -2.03 0.10 5.66
N TYR A 3 -2.87 -0.37 4.74
CA TYR A 3 -3.91 -1.32 5.07
C TYR A 3 -4.08 -2.40 4.01
N ILE A 4 -4.34 -3.61 4.47
CA ILE A 4 -4.61 -4.76 3.61
C ILE A 4 -6.10 -5.02 3.67
N ARG A 5 -6.75 -5.10 2.51
CA ARG A 5 -8.17 -5.40 2.39
C ARG A 5 -8.39 -6.66 1.57
N LYS A 6 -9.19 -7.57 2.12
CA LYS A 6 -9.72 -8.75 1.44
C LYS A 6 -11.00 -8.36 0.71
N TYR A 7 -11.03 -8.63 -0.58
CA TYR A 7 -12.20 -8.59 -1.45
C TYR A 7 -12.64 -10.03 -1.74
N ALA A 8 -13.79 -10.21 -2.37
CA ALA A 8 -14.34 -11.52 -2.71
C ALA A 8 -13.32 -12.40 -3.47
N ASP A 9 -12.54 -11.82 -4.39
CA ASP A 9 -11.63 -12.57 -5.27
C ASP A 9 -10.14 -12.25 -5.08
N CYS A 10 -9.80 -11.23 -4.30
CA CYS A 10 -8.42 -10.77 -4.19
C CYS A 10 -8.12 -10.05 -2.89
N TRP A 11 -6.83 -9.91 -2.57
CA TRP A 11 -6.37 -9.07 -1.47
C TRP A 11 -5.59 -7.92 -2.08
N ALA A 12 -5.70 -6.73 -1.51
CA ALA A 12 -4.92 -5.57 -1.93
C ALA A 12 -4.32 -4.87 -0.72
N VAL A 13 -3.11 -4.35 -0.90
CA VAL A 13 -2.48 -3.42 0.03
C VAL A 13 -2.68 -2.01 -0.48
N HIS A 14 -2.96 -1.10 0.43
CA HIS A 14 -3.18 0.31 0.18
C HIS A 14 -2.24 1.11 1.06
N ASP A 15 -1.61 2.13 0.48
CA ASP A 15 -0.81 3.12 1.18
C ASP A 15 -1.62 4.40 1.31
N ASP A 16 -1.94 4.75 2.54
CA ASP A 16 -2.70 5.95 2.89
C ASP A 16 -1.92 7.24 2.58
N ILE A 17 -0.59 7.20 2.62
CA ILE A 17 0.27 8.38 2.39
C ILE A 17 0.33 8.72 0.90
N THR A 18 0.57 7.72 0.06
CA THR A 18 0.70 7.92 -1.39
C THR A 18 -0.62 7.76 -2.14
N GLY A 19 -1.65 7.20 -1.50
CA GLY A 19 -2.90 6.78 -2.13
C GLY A 19 -2.74 5.59 -3.07
N ALA A 20 -1.57 4.94 -3.07
CA ALA A 20 -1.29 3.83 -3.97
C ALA A 20 -1.95 2.54 -3.49
N SER A 21 -2.57 1.81 -4.40
CA SER A 21 -3.15 0.50 -4.13
C SER A 21 -2.57 -0.55 -5.06
N ARG A 22 -2.20 -1.71 -4.50
CA ARG A 22 -1.63 -2.83 -5.27
C ARG A 22 -2.29 -4.15 -4.86
N LYS A 23 -2.67 -4.95 -5.86
CA LYS A 23 -3.16 -6.31 -5.66
C LYS A 23 -2.01 -7.22 -5.23
N LEU A 24 -2.26 -8.01 -4.19
CA LEU A 24 -1.29 -8.95 -3.64
C LEU A 24 -1.30 -10.25 -4.46
N ILE A 25 -0.11 -10.74 -4.80
CA ILE A 25 0.05 -12.08 -5.40
C ILE A 25 0.01 -13.16 -4.31
N ASN A 26 -0.08 -14.43 -4.71
CA ASN A 26 -0.26 -15.53 -3.76
C ASN A 26 0.92 -15.68 -2.77
N ASP A 27 2.17 -15.58 -3.24
CA ASP A 27 3.37 -15.61 -2.38
C ASP A 27 3.32 -14.49 -1.32
N GLU A 28 2.94 -13.29 -1.71
CA GLU A 28 2.79 -12.15 -0.80
C GLU A 28 1.70 -12.37 0.26
N LYS A 29 0.57 -12.98 -0.12
CA LYS A 29 -0.49 -13.34 0.83
C LYS A 29 0.01 -14.33 1.88
N GLU A 30 0.83 -15.31 1.50
CA GLU A 30 1.38 -16.28 2.44
C GLU A 30 2.35 -15.64 3.43
N ARG A 31 3.23 -14.76 2.94
CA ARG A 31 4.13 -14.00 3.82
C ARG A 31 3.38 -13.09 4.77
N LEU A 32 2.34 -12.42 4.30
CA LEU A 32 1.46 -11.60 5.13
C LEU A 32 0.73 -12.41 6.19
N LYS A 33 0.29 -13.64 5.90
CA LYS A 33 -0.32 -14.54 6.89
C LYS A 33 0.66 -15.00 7.98
N ASN A 34 1.97 -14.94 7.72
CA ASN A 34 3.00 -15.24 8.70
C ASN A 34 3.35 -14.00 9.55
N GLU A 35 3.29 -12.80 8.97
CA GLU A 35 3.49 -11.55 9.73
C GLU A 35 2.26 -11.17 10.57
N PHE A 36 1.06 -11.29 9.99
CA PHE A 36 -0.21 -10.97 10.62
C PHE A 36 -1.07 -12.23 10.73
N ASP A 37 -1.00 -12.90 11.88
CA ASP A 37 -1.75 -14.14 12.14
C ASP A 37 -3.27 -13.92 11.97
N SER A 38 -3.78 -12.71 12.25
CA SER A 38 -5.17 -12.31 12.01
C SER A 38 -5.62 -12.48 10.56
N LEU A 39 -4.72 -12.50 9.56
CA LEU A 39 -5.09 -12.76 8.16
C LEU A 39 -5.47 -14.22 7.92
N ARG A 40 -5.13 -15.14 8.82
CA ARG A 40 -5.55 -16.54 8.77
C ARG A 40 -7.04 -16.67 9.08
N ASP A 41 -7.60 -15.75 9.86
CA ASP A 41 -9.03 -15.67 10.06
C ASP A 41 -9.72 -15.09 8.81
N GLU A 42 -10.61 -15.89 8.23
CA GLU A 42 -11.44 -15.52 7.08
C GLU A 42 -12.42 -14.39 7.39
N LYS A 43 -12.81 -14.18 8.65
CA LYS A 43 -13.67 -13.07 9.10
C LYS A 43 -12.94 -11.73 9.11
N VAL A 44 -11.61 -11.73 9.20
CA VAL A 44 -10.81 -10.51 9.17
C VAL A 44 -10.67 -10.05 7.73
N LEU A 45 -11.46 -9.02 7.36
CA LEU A 45 -11.46 -8.45 6.01
C LEU A 45 -10.47 -7.32 5.83
N THR A 46 -10.05 -6.64 6.90
CA THR A 46 -9.14 -5.50 6.79
C THR A 46 -8.17 -5.47 7.96
N ILE A 47 -6.90 -5.23 7.67
CA ILE A 47 -5.85 -5.02 8.66
C ILE A 47 -5.16 -3.70 8.36
N TYR A 48 -4.97 -2.90 9.40
CA TYR A 48 -4.23 -1.66 9.36
C TYR A 48 -2.87 -1.88 10.02
N SER A 49 -1.81 -1.36 9.40
CA SER A 49 -0.47 -1.42 9.95
C SER A 49 0.36 -0.23 9.47
N ASP A 50 1.15 0.36 10.36
CA ASP A 50 2.08 1.43 9.99
C ASP A 50 3.21 0.94 9.08
N CYS A 51 3.55 -0.35 9.19
CA CYS A 51 4.61 -0.99 8.41
C CYS A 51 4.20 -2.41 8.02
N ILE A 52 4.55 -2.83 6.81
CA ILE A 52 4.42 -4.21 6.35
C ILE A 52 5.81 -4.68 5.95
N ARG A 53 6.43 -5.54 6.74
CA ARG A 53 7.83 -5.97 6.52
C ARG A 53 7.93 -7.09 5.51
N SER A 54 6.89 -7.92 5.42
CA SER A 54 6.86 -9.10 4.56
C SER A 54 6.70 -8.77 3.08
N LEU A 55 6.37 -7.52 2.78
CA LEU A 55 6.23 -7.01 1.43
C LEU A 55 7.34 -6.01 1.16
N SER A 56 8.06 -6.19 0.05
CA SER A 56 8.83 -5.11 -0.56
C SER A 56 7.88 -4.16 -1.27
N VAL A 57 6.94 -3.55 -0.53
CA VAL A 57 5.83 -2.79 -1.15
C VAL A 57 6.38 -1.61 -1.96
N PHE A 58 7.51 -1.03 -1.53
CA PHE A 58 8.09 0.19 -2.12
C PHE A 58 9.63 0.24 -2.04
N GLY A 59 10.28 -0.92 -2.15
CA GLY A 59 11.75 -1.01 -2.11
C GLY A 59 12.40 -0.76 -3.47
N GLY A 60 12.67 0.51 -3.80
CA GLY A 60 13.70 0.92 -4.76
C GLY A 60 13.21 1.52 -6.09
N ASN A 61 13.42 2.83 -6.24
CA ASN A 61 13.09 3.71 -7.37
C ASN A 61 11.62 4.17 -7.46
N TYR A 62 11.21 5.04 -6.54
CA TYR A 62 10.54 6.24 -7.03
C TYR A 62 11.58 7.01 -7.84
N GLN A 63 11.63 6.79 -9.16
CA GLN A 63 12.12 7.85 -10.01
C GLN A 63 11.21 9.04 -9.73
N GLU A 64 11.82 10.12 -9.29
CA GLU A 64 11.29 11.46 -9.16
C GLU A 64 10.69 11.88 -10.52
N GLY A 65 9.49 11.37 -10.80
CA GLY A 65 8.78 11.52 -12.07
C GLY A 65 7.45 12.25 -11.90
N ARG A 66 7.20 12.83 -10.72
CA ARG A 66 6.23 13.90 -10.57
C ARG A 66 7.00 15.20 -10.50
N ALA A 67 7.16 15.82 -11.66
CA ALA A 67 7.21 17.26 -11.74
C ALA A 67 6.11 17.80 -10.81
N LEU A 68 6.51 18.42 -9.70
CA LEU A 68 5.66 19.37 -9.03
C LEU A 68 5.26 20.38 -10.12
N PRO A 69 3.97 20.70 -10.32
CA PRO A 69 3.65 21.87 -11.11
C PRO A 69 4.34 23.03 -10.40
N SER A 70 5.38 23.59 -11.04
CA SER A 70 5.95 24.88 -10.65
C SER A 70 4.78 25.82 -10.59
N VAL A 71 4.37 26.16 -9.37
CA VAL A 71 3.35 27.16 -9.14
C VAL A 71 4.01 28.45 -9.61
N SER A 72 3.72 28.87 -10.84
CA SER A 72 4.04 30.20 -11.31
C SER A 72 3.43 31.15 -10.31
N GLN A 73 4.24 31.71 -9.42
CA GLN A 73 3.80 32.80 -8.57
C GLN A 73 3.41 33.91 -9.53
N GLY A 74 2.10 34.11 -9.64
CA GLY A 74 1.50 35.22 -10.34
C GLY A 74 2.09 36.49 -9.76
N GLN A 75 2.90 37.16 -10.57
CA GLN A 75 3.22 38.55 -10.40
C GLN A 75 1.93 39.33 -10.61
N ILE A 76 1.46 39.99 -9.56
CA ILE A 76 0.38 40.96 -9.62
C ILE A 76 0.69 42.07 -8.62
N PRO A 77 0.27 43.30 -8.93
CA PRO A 77 0.95 44.31 -9.74
C PRO A 77 1.95 45.17 -8.94
#